data_AF-A0A2H1A6A6-F1
#
_entry.id   AF-A0A2H1A6A6-F1
#
_cell.length_a   1.000
_cell.length_b   1.000
_cell.length_c   1.000
_cell.angle_alpha   90.00
_cell.angle_beta   90.00
_cell.angle_gamma   90.00
#
_symmetry.space_group_name_H-M   'P 1'
#
loop_
_entity.id
_entity.type
_entity.pdbx_description
1 polymer ?
#
loop_
_entity_poly.entity_id
_entity_poly.type
_entity_poly.pdbx_seq_one_letter_code
_entity_poly.pdbx_strand_id
1 'polypeptide(L)'
;MFKKFGKEEVHSRSNIKSSVQRGLKANFVNHFEKIEPVIDDIIPKKSQVILIKCENKIQCYAVEDNIVLFQHFDDLVPHLKVVHKYPDLFPRVQVDRGAIKFVMSGANVMCPGLTSAGAKLPEENLEKDTIVTIYAEGKESALAIGKLTMSTDEIKAKNKGVGIELLHYLGDGLWHFDASV
;
A
#
# COMPACT_ATOMS: atom_id res chain seq x y z
N MET A 1 1.17 -6.71 7.86
CA MET A 1 0.05 -7.62 7.56
C MET A 1 0.51 -8.95 6.92
N PHE A 2 1.22 -8.91 5.79
CA PHE A 2 1.46 -10.10 4.95
C PHE A 2 2.73 -10.92 5.26
N LYS A 3 3.30 -10.83 6.47
CA LYS A 3 4.61 -11.45 6.76
C LYS A 3 4.65 -12.98 6.58
N LYS A 4 3.55 -13.67 6.85
CA LYS A 4 3.40 -15.11 6.67
C LYS A 4 2.35 -15.45 5.60
N PHE A 5 2.02 -14.50 4.73
CA PHE A 5 0.97 -14.71 3.75
C PHE A 5 1.42 -15.69 2.67
N GLY A 6 0.59 -16.70 2.44
CA GLY A 6 0.82 -17.74 1.44
C GLY A 6 -0.49 -18.25 0.83
N LYS A 7 -0.41 -19.37 0.11
CA LYS A 7 -1.57 -19.97 -0.57
C LYS A 7 -2.60 -20.53 0.40
N GLU A 8 -2.14 -20.98 1.56
CA GLU A 8 -2.93 -21.50 2.67
C GLU A 8 -3.91 -20.47 3.25
N GLU A 9 -3.62 -19.18 3.11
CA GLU A 9 -4.47 -18.07 3.58
C GLU A 9 -5.60 -17.74 2.59
N VAL A 10 -5.65 -18.40 1.42
CA VAL A 10 -6.65 -18.14 0.37
C VAL A 10 -7.89 -19.01 0.58
N HIS A 11 -9.05 -18.36 0.75
CA HIS A 11 -10.33 -19.03 0.93
C HIS A 11 -11.09 -19.28 -0.37
N SER A 12 -11.10 -18.29 -1.28
CA SER A 12 -11.84 -18.40 -2.53
C SER A 12 -11.37 -17.42 -3.59
N ARG A 13 -11.66 -17.75 -4.85
CA ARG A 13 -11.41 -16.90 -6.01
C ARG A 13 -12.68 -16.75 -6.83
N SER A 14 -12.98 -15.55 -7.27
CA SER A 14 -14.14 -15.30 -8.13
C SER A 14 -13.93 -14.13 -9.07
N ASN A 15 -14.51 -14.23 -10.26
CA ASN A 15 -14.55 -13.13 -11.22
C ASN A 15 -15.51 -12.05 -10.73
N ILE A 16 -15.04 -10.79 -10.67
CA ILE A 16 -15.94 -9.67 -10.38
C ILE A 16 -16.66 -9.21 -11.65
N LYS A 17 -17.91 -8.75 -11.48
CA LYS A 17 -18.72 -8.19 -12.57
C LYS A 17 -18.14 -6.85 -13.03
N SER A 18 -18.37 -6.50 -14.29
CA SER A 18 -17.93 -5.21 -14.87
C SER A 18 -18.44 -3.99 -14.11
N SER A 19 -19.64 -4.04 -13.53
CA SER A 19 -20.17 -2.97 -12.67
C SER A 19 -19.33 -2.79 -11.39
N VAL A 20 -18.94 -3.89 -10.74
CA VAL A 20 -18.10 -3.88 -9.55
C VAL A 20 -16.70 -3.39 -9.87
N GLN A 21 -16.14 -3.82 -11.01
CA GLN A 21 -14.84 -3.33 -11.50
C GLN A 21 -14.84 -1.82 -11.73
N ARG A 22 -15.91 -1.25 -12.33
CA ARG A 22 -16.05 0.21 -12.47
C ARG A 22 -16.10 0.91 -11.11
N GLY A 23 -16.86 0.36 -10.16
CA GLY A 23 -16.93 0.88 -8.79
C GLY A 23 -15.57 0.85 -8.08
N LEU A 24 -14.82 -0.25 -8.23
CA LEU A 24 -13.47 -0.41 -7.67
C LEU A 24 -12.52 0.67 -8.21
N LYS A 25 -12.55 0.91 -9.53
CA LYS A 25 -11.71 1.94 -10.17
C LYS A 25 -12.06 3.34 -9.70
N ALA A 26 -13.35 3.67 -9.66
CA ALA A 26 -13.82 4.97 -9.16
C ALA A 26 -13.40 5.17 -7.70
N ASN A 27 -13.56 4.15 -6.86
CA ASN A 27 -13.15 4.20 -5.46
C ASN A 27 -11.63 4.42 -5.32
N PHE A 28 -10.82 3.71 -6.12
CA PHE A 28 -9.38 3.86 -6.08
C PHE A 28 -8.90 5.23 -6.56
N VAL A 29 -9.52 5.79 -7.60
CA VAL A 29 -9.26 7.16 -8.07
C VAL A 29 -9.65 8.19 -7.02
N ASN A 30 -10.78 8.01 -6.32
CA ASN A 30 -11.17 8.93 -5.24
C ASN A 30 -10.15 8.96 -4.09
N HIS A 31 -9.46 7.86 -3.82
CA HIS A 31 -8.40 7.80 -2.80
C HIS A 31 -7.05 8.32 -3.30
N PHE A 32 -6.78 8.18 -4.60
CA PHE A 32 -5.52 8.56 -5.23
C PHE A 32 -5.78 9.28 -6.55
N GLU A 33 -6.23 10.53 -6.49
CA GLU A 33 -6.72 11.29 -7.66
C GLU A 33 -5.73 11.30 -8.83
N LYS A 34 -4.43 11.40 -8.53
CA LYS A 34 -3.34 11.40 -9.52
C LYS A 34 -3.26 10.14 -10.38
N ILE A 35 -3.94 9.05 -9.99
CA ILE A 35 -3.94 7.78 -10.71
C ILE A 35 -4.95 7.73 -11.86
N GLU A 36 -5.90 8.66 -11.92
CA GLU A 36 -6.95 8.69 -12.95
C GLU A 36 -6.41 8.52 -14.38
N PRO A 37 -5.30 9.18 -14.80
CA PRO A 37 -4.79 9.03 -16.15
C PRO A 37 -4.27 7.63 -16.50
N VAL A 38 -3.89 6.83 -15.49
CA VAL A 38 -3.28 5.50 -15.67
C VAL A 38 -4.15 4.35 -15.13
N ILE A 39 -5.36 4.64 -14.65
CA ILE A 39 -6.24 3.63 -14.04
C ILE A 39 -6.66 2.53 -15.02
N ASP A 40 -6.71 2.86 -16.32
CA ASP A 40 -6.99 1.90 -17.40
C ASP A 40 -5.76 1.03 -17.75
N ASP A 41 -4.54 1.43 -17.38
CA ASP A 41 -3.36 0.56 -17.46
C ASP A 41 -3.34 -0.42 -16.27
N ILE A 42 -3.62 0.05 -15.06
CA ILE A 42 -3.63 -0.78 -13.84
C ILE A 42 -4.79 -1.79 -13.87
N ILE A 43 -5.99 -1.34 -14.26
CA ILE A 43 -7.19 -2.17 -14.35
C ILE A 43 -7.83 -1.97 -15.73
N PRO A 44 -7.36 -2.69 -16.76
CA PRO A 44 -7.86 -2.54 -18.11
C PRO A 44 -9.35 -2.87 -18.22
N LYS A 45 -10.08 -2.08 -19.00
CA LYS A 45 -11.54 -2.22 -19.19
C LYS A 45 -11.96 -3.58 -19.75
N LYS A 46 -11.08 -4.23 -20.52
CA LYS A 46 -11.33 -5.52 -21.18
C LYS A 46 -10.80 -6.71 -20.40
N SER A 47 -9.92 -6.50 -19.42
CA SER A 47 -9.33 -7.59 -18.63
C SER A 47 -10.28 -8.03 -17.53
N GLN A 48 -10.33 -9.33 -17.29
CA GLN A 48 -11.10 -9.91 -16.18
C GLN A 48 -10.37 -9.65 -14.87
N VAL A 49 -11.05 -9.02 -13.91
CA VAL A 49 -10.54 -8.86 -12.54
C VAL A 49 -10.99 -10.06 -11.70
N ILE A 50 -10.05 -10.69 -11.01
CA ILE A 50 -10.29 -11.79 -10.08
C ILE A 50 -10.20 -11.24 -8.65
N LEU A 51 -11.24 -11.46 -7.85
CA LEU A 51 -11.24 -11.24 -6.43
C LEU A 51 -10.78 -12.51 -5.71
N ILE A 52 -9.71 -12.38 -4.93
CA ILE A 52 -9.16 -13.43 -4.08
C ILE A 52 -9.48 -13.06 -2.63
N LYS A 53 -10.34 -13.85 -1.97
CA LYS A 53 -10.67 -13.66 -0.56
C LYS A 53 -9.71 -14.48 0.30
N CYS A 54 -9.12 -13.84 1.29
CA CYS A 54 -8.13 -14.42 2.17
C CYS A 54 -8.58 -14.41 3.63
N GLU A 55 -7.75 -14.94 4.52
CA GLU A 55 -7.89 -14.79 5.97
C GLU A 55 -7.85 -13.30 6.40
N ASN A 56 -8.28 -13.01 7.62
CA ASN A 56 -8.23 -11.67 8.23
C ASN A 56 -8.98 -10.58 7.43
N LYS A 57 -10.04 -10.97 6.71
CA LYS A 57 -10.87 -10.05 5.90
C LYS A 57 -10.08 -9.35 4.78
N ILE A 58 -8.97 -9.94 4.34
CA ILE A 58 -8.19 -9.42 3.23
C ILE A 58 -8.83 -9.87 1.91
N GLN A 59 -8.90 -8.93 0.96
CA GLN A 59 -9.39 -9.15 -0.39
C GLN A 59 -8.36 -8.63 -1.39
N CYS A 60 -7.75 -9.51 -2.18
CA CYS A 60 -6.81 -9.11 -3.24
C CYS A 60 -7.51 -9.06 -4.59
N TYR A 61 -7.22 -8.05 -5.40
CA TYR A 61 -7.71 -7.91 -6.76
C TYR A 61 -6.58 -8.18 -7.74
N ALA A 62 -6.74 -9.21 -8.56
CA ALA A 62 -5.77 -9.62 -9.56
C ALA A 62 -6.26 -9.32 -10.98
N VAL A 63 -5.33 -8.88 -11.82
CA VAL A 63 -5.49 -8.67 -13.27
C VAL A 63 -4.34 -9.40 -13.93
N GLU A 64 -4.63 -10.30 -14.87
CA GLU A 64 -3.59 -11.05 -15.61
C GLU A 64 -2.56 -11.67 -14.65
N ASP A 65 -3.07 -12.38 -13.62
CA ASP A 65 -2.29 -13.05 -12.58
C ASP A 65 -1.41 -12.16 -11.69
N ASN A 66 -1.55 -10.83 -11.81
CA ASN A 66 -0.86 -9.86 -10.97
C ASN A 66 -1.83 -9.22 -9.99
N ILE A 67 -1.54 -9.28 -8.69
CA ILE A 67 -2.29 -8.51 -7.69
C ILE A 67 -1.96 -7.03 -7.89
N VAL A 68 -2.98 -6.23 -8.21
CA VAL A 68 -2.85 -4.79 -8.43
C VAL A 68 -3.24 -3.99 -7.19
N LEU A 69 -4.20 -4.49 -6.43
CA LEU A 69 -4.76 -3.85 -5.23
C LEU A 69 -5.07 -4.92 -4.19
N PHE A 70 -5.08 -4.53 -2.92
CA PHE A 70 -5.76 -5.30 -1.88
C PHE A 70 -6.64 -4.37 -1.04
N GLN A 71 -7.66 -4.94 -0.43
CA GLN A 71 -8.56 -4.29 0.49
C GLN A 71 -8.47 -4.98 1.84
N HIS A 72 -8.38 -4.20 2.91
CA HIS A 72 -8.47 -4.67 4.28
C HIS A 72 -9.45 -3.78 5.03
N PHE A 73 -10.59 -4.35 5.43
CA PHE A 73 -11.76 -3.59 5.86
C PHE A 73 -12.16 -2.55 4.79
N ASP A 74 -12.12 -1.26 5.12
CA ASP A 74 -12.50 -0.16 4.23
C ASP A 74 -11.29 0.42 3.47
N ASP A 75 -10.07 0.05 3.86
CA ASP A 75 -8.85 0.57 3.27
C ASP A 75 -8.56 -0.13 1.94
N LEU A 76 -8.57 0.62 0.84
CA LEU A 76 -8.15 0.15 -0.48
C LEU A 76 -6.70 0.57 -0.74
N VAL A 77 -5.82 -0.42 -0.90
CA VAL A 77 -4.37 -0.23 -0.87
C VAL A 77 -3.74 -0.75 -2.16
N PRO A 78 -2.85 0.02 -2.82
CA PRO A 78 -2.14 -0.46 -3.99
C PRO A 78 -1.15 -1.58 -3.64
N HIS A 79 -0.84 -2.45 -4.60
CA HIS A 79 0.34 -3.31 -4.46
C HIS A 79 1.61 -2.47 -4.65
N LEU A 80 2.68 -2.80 -3.92
CA LEU A 80 4.00 -2.17 -4.08
C LEU A 80 4.56 -2.21 -5.52
N LYS A 81 4.24 -3.24 -6.33
CA LYS A 81 4.61 -3.32 -7.76
C LYS A 81 3.92 -2.23 -8.59
N VAL A 82 2.66 -1.89 -8.27
CA VAL A 82 1.94 -0.77 -8.90
C VAL A 82 2.58 0.56 -8.48
N VAL A 83 2.92 0.72 -7.21
CA VAL A 83 3.64 1.90 -6.70
C VAL A 83 4.99 2.06 -7.41
N HIS A 84 5.74 0.98 -7.60
CA HIS A 84 7.03 1.04 -8.31
C HIS A 84 6.89 1.41 -9.79
N LYS A 85 5.77 1.05 -10.44
CA LYS A 85 5.48 1.46 -11.82
C LYS A 85 5.08 2.94 -11.91
N TYR A 86 4.46 3.48 -10.86
CA TYR A 86 3.93 4.85 -10.81
C TYR A 86 4.29 5.60 -9.52
N PRO A 87 5.59 5.82 -9.24
CA PRO A 87 6.05 6.27 -7.92
C PRO A 87 5.54 7.66 -7.51
N ASP A 88 5.28 8.54 -8.49
CA ASP A 88 4.90 9.94 -8.25
C ASP A 88 3.39 10.14 -8.04
N LEU A 89 2.58 9.08 -8.18
CA LEU A 89 1.12 9.16 -8.10
C LEU A 89 0.58 8.92 -6.69
N PHE A 90 1.44 8.62 -5.72
CA PHE A 90 1.05 8.26 -4.34
C PHE A 90 1.65 9.21 -3.30
N PRO A 91 0.96 9.45 -2.16
CA PRO A 91 1.53 10.16 -1.03
C PRO A 91 2.82 9.48 -0.56
N ARG A 92 3.90 10.26 -0.46
CA ARG A 92 5.25 9.76 -0.18
C ARG A 92 5.74 10.26 1.18
N VAL A 93 6.24 9.34 1.99
CA VAL A 93 7.01 9.64 3.20
C VAL A 93 8.39 8.99 3.09
N GLN A 94 9.38 9.59 3.73
CA GLN A 94 10.74 9.05 3.80
C GLN A 94 11.14 8.81 5.25
N VAL A 95 11.62 7.61 5.53
CA VAL A 95 12.26 7.25 6.80
C VAL A 95 13.78 7.37 6.69
N ASP A 96 14.45 7.51 7.84
CA ASP A 96 15.91 7.41 7.88
C ASP A 96 16.43 6.00 7.57
N ARG A 97 17.74 5.90 7.36
CA ARG A 97 18.43 4.63 7.07
C ARG A 97 18.31 3.59 8.19
N GLY A 98 18.22 4.03 9.45
CA GLY A 98 18.12 3.16 10.61
C GLY A 98 16.80 2.38 10.64
N ALA A 99 15.72 2.97 10.12
CA ALA A 99 14.41 2.35 10.05
C ALA A 99 14.30 1.22 9.01
N ILE A 100 15.15 1.21 7.96
CA ILE A 100 15.05 0.30 6.80
C ILE A 100 14.92 -1.17 7.24
N LYS A 101 15.83 -1.65 8.09
CA LYS A 101 15.86 -3.05 8.55
C LYS A 101 14.56 -3.44 9.24
N PHE A 102 13.99 -2.54 10.03
CA PHE A 102 12.77 -2.80 10.80
C PHE A 102 11.53 -2.82 9.91
N VAL A 103 11.41 -1.87 8.98
CA VAL A 103 10.33 -1.84 7.98
C VAL A 103 10.36 -3.11 7.14
N MET A 104 11.52 -3.51 6.62
CA MET A 104 11.69 -4.75 5.87
C MET A 104 11.51 -6.02 6.70
N SER A 105 11.39 -5.92 8.03
CA SER A 105 11.09 -7.05 8.92
C SER A 105 9.61 -7.11 9.31
N GLY A 106 8.79 -6.18 8.81
CA GLY A 106 7.36 -6.10 9.08
C GLY A 106 6.97 -5.19 10.26
N ALA A 107 7.87 -4.31 10.73
CA ALA A 107 7.59 -3.43 11.86
C ALA A 107 6.92 -2.11 11.44
N ASN A 108 6.08 -1.57 12.32
CA ASN A 108 5.51 -0.24 12.18
C ASN A 108 6.59 0.86 12.23
N VAL A 109 6.30 2.01 11.64
CA VAL A 109 7.21 3.17 11.69
C VAL A 109 6.86 4.05 12.88
N MET A 110 7.86 4.31 13.72
CA MET A 110 7.72 5.18 14.87
C MET A 110 7.94 6.65 14.47
N CYS A 111 7.28 7.59 15.14
CA CYS A 111 7.40 9.02 14.84
C CYS A 111 8.86 9.53 14.77
N PRO A 112 9.79 9.12 15.66
CA PRO A 112 11.20 9.52 15.55
C PRO A 112 11.89 9.11 14.24
N GLY A 113 11.45 8.02 13.62
CA GLY A 113 11.97 7.59 12.31
C GLY A 113 11.43 8.41 11.13
N LEU A 114 10.46 9.30 11.38
CA LEU A 114 9.82 10.19 10.41
C LEU A 114 10.21 11.67 10.61
N THR A 115 10.89 12.00 11.70
CA THR A 115 11.29 13.37 12.09
C THR A 115 12.80 13.53 12.26
N SER A 116 13.58 12.46 12.07
CA SER A 116 15.04 12.48 12.11
C SER A 116 15.63 13.21 10.89
N ALA A 117 16.93 13.53 10.93
CA ALA A 117 17.59 14.32 9.88
C ALA A 117 17.54 13.66 8.48
N GLY A 118 17.45 12.33 8.41
CA GLY A 118 17.33 11.57 7.17
C GLY A 118 15.86 11.33 6.74
N ALA A 119 14.90 11.67 7.58
CA ALA A 119 13.48 11.50 7.29
C ALA A 119 12.91 12.74 6.59
N LYS A 120 11.86 12.53 5.79
CA LYS A 120 11.12 13.61 5.12
C LYS A 120 9.63 13.28 5.11
N LEU A 121 8.85 14.16 5.71
CA LEU A 121 7.40 14.18 5.55
C LEU A 121 7.00 15.21 4.50
N PRO A 122 5.87 15.04 3.81
CA PRO A 122 5.31 16.07 2.94
C PRO A 122 5.13 17.41 3.65
N GLU A 123 5.19 18.48 2.85
CA GLU A 123 4.87 19.83 3.32
C GLU A 123 3.38 19.97 3.63
N GLU A 124 2.53 19.40 2.78
CA GLU A 124 1.10 19.29 3.00
C GLU A 124 0.80 18.34 4.17
N ASN A 125 -0.14 18.74 5.03
CA ASN A 125 -0.58 17.89 6.12
C ASN A 125 -1.44 16.73 5.57
N LEU A 126 -0.93 15.51 5.71
CA LEU A 126 -1.73 14.31 5.47
C LEU A 126 -2.47 13.92 6.74
N GLU A 127 -3.76 13.68 6.59
CA GLU A 127 -4.64 13.31 7.69
C GLU A 127 -4.38 11.89 8.19
N LYS A 128 -4.81 11.63 9.43
CA LYS A 128 -4.86 10.28 9.98
C LYS A 128 -5.64 9.34 9.02
N ASP A 129 -5.25 8.08 9.01
CA ASP A 129 -5.82 7.01 8.18
C ASP A 129 -5.50 7.12 6.68
N THR A 130 -4.73 8.15 6.25
CA THR A 130 -4.22 8.24 4.87
C THR A 130 -3.23 7.10 4.59
N ILE A 131 -3.39 6.46 3.44
CA ILE A 131 -2.45 5.46 2.91
C ILE A 131 -1.25 6.16 2.29
N VAL A 132 -0.05 5.78 2.75
CA VAL A 132 1.21 6.39 2.34
C VAL A 132 2.21 5.35 1.86
N THR A 133 3.06 5.76 0.92
CA THR A 133 4.20 4.98 0.43
C THR A 133 5.46 5.37 1.20
N ILE A 134 6.19 4.37 1.69
CA ILE A 134 7.32 4.54 2.59
C ILE A 134 8.61 4.32 1.79
N TYR A 135 9.39 5.37 1.63
CA TYR A 135 10.72 5.35 1.05
C TYR A 135 11.77 5.47 2.14
N ALA A 136 13.03 5.20 1.81
CA ALA A 136 14.14 5.46 2.71
C ALA A 136 15.15 6.41 2.12
N GLU A 137 15.88 7.09 2.99
CA GLU A 137 17.00 7.95 2.62
C GLU A 137 18.00 7.20 1.71
N GLY A 138 18.25 7.76 0.53
CA GLY A 138 19.16 7.18 -0.47
C GLY A 138 18.58 5.99 -1.26
N LYS A 139 17.26 5.77 -1.22
CA LYS A 139 16.56 4.76 -2.02
C LYS A 139 15.51 5.41 -2.93
N GLU A 140 15.49 4.98 -4.19
CA GLU A 140 14.57 5.49 -5.20
C GLU A 140 13.23 4.76 -5.22
N SER A 141 13.20 3.48 -4.83
CA SER A 141 11.98 2.67 -4.80
C SER A 141 11.37 2.62 -3.40
N ALA A 142 10.04 2.57 -3.35
CA ALA A 142 9.31 2.41 -2.09
C ALA A 142 9.67 1.07 -1.43
N LEU A 143 9.90 1.08 -0.12
CA LEU A 143 10.15 -0.10 0.68
C LEU A 143 8.86 -0.75 1.16
N ALA A 144 7.82 0.06 1.37
CA ALA A 144 6.57 -0.38 1.95
C ALA A 144 5.42 0.58 1.69
N ILE A 145 4.23 0.13 2.08
CA ILE A 145 2.98 0.88 2.12
C ILE A 145 2.43 0.76 3.54
N GLY A 146 1.96 1.87 4.07
CA GLY A 146 1.41 1.93 5.41
C GLY A 146 0.24 2.90 5.51
N LYS A 147 -0.36 2.93 6.70
CA LYS A 147 -1.44 3.85 7.04
C LYS A 147 -1.02 4.78 8.18
N LEU A 148 -1.27 6.07 8.03
CA LEU A 148 -0.99 7.04 9.09
C LEU A 148 -1.87 6.76 10.32
N THR A 149 -1.28 6.69 11.49
CA THR A 149 -2.00 6.52 12.78
C THR A 149 -2.35 7.86 13.43
N MET A 150 -1.75 8.95 12.96
CA MET A 150 -1.99 10.35 13.31
C MET A 150 -1.57 11.24 12.13
N SER A 151 -1.97 12.51 12.08
CA SER A 151 -1.61 13.37 10.95
C SER A 151 -0.10 13.64 10.88
N THR A 152 0.42 14.02 9.70
CA THR A 152 1.85 14.33 9.57
C THR A 152 2.30 15.48 10.45
N ASP A 153 1.43 16.45 10.72
CA ASP A 153 1.73 17.55 11.65
C ASP A 153 1.75 17.09 13.09
N GLU A 154 0.85 16.17 13.48
CA GLU A 154 0.91 15.53 14.79
C GLU A 154 2.19 14.70 14.98
N ILE A 155 2.64 13.99 13.94
CA ILE A 155 3.91 13.24 13.96
C ILE A 155 5.08 14.19 14.25
N LYS A 156 5.15 15.32 13.53
CA LYS A 156 6.17 16.36 13.71
C LYS A 156 6.13 16.94 15.13
N ALA A 157 4.94 17.25 15.64
CA ALA A 157 4.76 17.92 16.93
C ALA A 157 4.99 17.00 18.14
N LYS A 158 4.43 15.78 18.13
CA LYS A 158 4.48 14.84 19.26
C LYS A 158 5.79 14.07 19.30
N ASN A 159 6.32 13.70 18.14
CA ASN A 159 7.52 12.89 17.97
C ASN A 159 7.59 11.62 18.85
N LYS A 160 6.44 10.98 19.11
CA LYS A 160 6.34 9.81 19.98
C LYS A 160 5.20 8.89 19.53
N GLY A 161 5.43 7.58 19.68
CA GLY A 161 4.45 6.55 19.33
C GLY A 161 4.62 6.02 17.91
N VAL A 162 3.68 5.18 17.50
CA VAL A 162 3.59 4.67 16.12
C VAL A 162 3.03 5.80 15.27
N GLY A 163 3.74 6.19 14.21
CA GLY A 163 3.26 7.18 13.23
C GLY A 163 2.65 6.54 11.98
N ILE A 164 3.15 5.36 11.59
CA ILE A 164 2.61 4.60 10.45
C ILE A 164 2.47 3.13 10.83
N GLU A 165 1.27 2.59 10.64
CA GLU A 165 1.01 1.16 10.67
C GLU A 165 1.42 0.51 9.34
N LEU A 166 2.22 -0.55 9.40
CA LEU A 166 2.75 -1.21 8.21
C LEU A 166 1.74 -2.21 7.62
N LEU A 167 1.36 -1.99 6.36
CA LEU A 167 0.41 -2.85 5.67
C LEU A 167 1.15 -3.89 4.82
N HIS A 168 1.95 -3.43 3.86
CA HIS A 168 2.65 -4.26 2.87
C HIS A 168 4.09 -3.77 2.69
N TYR A 169 5.06 -4.66 2.56
CA TYR A 169 6.46 -4.30 2.38
C TYR A 169 7.20 -5.19 1.39
N LEU A 170 8.32 -4.69 0.88
CA LEU A 170 9.18 -5.40 -0.05
C LEU A 170 9.69 -6.70 0.59
N GLY A 171 9.38 -7.82 -0.05
CA GLY A 171 9.80 -9.14 0.40
C GLY A 171 8.84 -9.82 1.39
N ASP A 172 7.67 -9.25 1.67
CA ASP A 172 6.63 -9.95 2.41
C ASP A 172 5.94 -11.05 1.57
N GLY A 173 4.99 -11.76 2.17
CA GLY A 173 4.27 -12.84 1.50
C GLY A 173 3.46 -12.37 0.29
N LEU A 174 2.86 -11.17 0.34
CA LEU A 174 2.12 -10.61 -0.79
C LEU A 174 3.05 -10.23 -1.94
N TRP A 175 4.24 -9.71 -1.65
CA TRP A 175 5.25 -9.38 -2.66
C TRP A 175 5.64 -10.61 -3.51
N HIS A 176 5.79 -11.76 -2.85
CA HIS A 176 6.13 -13.04 -3.46
C HIS A 176 4.93 -13.85 -3.93
N PHE A 177 3.71 -13.38 -3.66
CA PHE A 177 2.51 -14.12 -4.01
C PHE A 177 2.28 -14.13 -5.52
N ASP A 178 2.01 -15.32 -6.04
CA ASP A 178 1.66 -15.57 -7.43
C ASP A 178 0.16 -15.89 -7.50
N ALA A 179 -0.60 -15.04 -8.21
CA ALA A 179 -2.04 -15.19 -8.32
C ALA A 179 -2.49 -16.16 -9.42
N SER A 180 -1.57 -16.66 -10.26
CA SER A 180 -1.88 -17.62 -11.34
C SER A 180 -2.29 -19.01 -10.84
N VAL A 181 -1.85 -19.38 -9.62
CA VAL A 181 -2.00 -20.73 -9.07
C VAL A 181 -3.09 -20.82 -8.03
#